data_AF-A0A6N7L3T4-F1
#
_entry.id   AF-A0A6N7L3T4-F1
#
_cell.length_a   1.000
_cell.length_b   1.000
_cell.length_c   1.000
_cell.angle_alpha   90.00
_cell.angle_beta   90.00
_cell.angle_gamma   90.00
#
_symmetry.space_group_name_H-M   'P 1'
#
loop_
_entity.id
_entity.type
_entity.pdbx_description
1 polymer ?
#
loop_
_entity_poly.entity_id
_entity_poly.type
_entity_poly.pdbx_seq_one_letter_code
_entity_poly.pdbx_strand_id
1 'polypeptide(L)'
;MSERESVTGAEPGKEATPARAAALALIAAHRLLGREAQALADGEKSTPSSKDRAATLRRKQALLGDTCRYLSGAVSFLASVVGLQELGVDGQSPQDAAGEPYTALPALEDLDSDLFSTVFEELHKAIGALRKVYVPTCKHPDLAFPEDRAAMAEVVAHLRTGFALLEAAHGDEDAEEESTGTEALLDELEQICAPLPSQHGEMSDEAVIARVLNDPRLAAKTAKALRLRRQGAAPA
;
A
#
# COMPACT_ATOMS: atom_id res chain seq x y z
N MET A 1 -51.54 -32.08 11.43
CA MET A 1 -50.97 -31.82 10.09
C MET A 1 -51.22 -30.36 9.80
N SER A 2 -50.17 -29.54 9.85
CA SER A 2 -50.12 -28.20 9.24
C SER A 2 -48.66 -27.94 8.94
N GLU A 3 -48.45 -27.40 7.75
CA GLU A 3 -47.26 -27.54 6.94
C GLU A 3 -46.06 -26.75 7.48
N ARG A 4 -44.89 -27.35 7.26
CA ARG A 4 -43.59 -26.70 7.33
C ARG A 4 -43.46 -25.80 6.12
N GLU A 5 -43.53 -24.50 6.30
CA GLU A 5 -42.93 -23.57 5.34
C GLU A 5 -41.48 -23.36 5.72
N SER A 6 -40.63 -24.19 5.09
CA SER A 6 -39.21 -23.94 4.94
C SER A 6 -39.02 -22.73 4.03
N VAL A 7 -38.74 -21.57 4.62
CA VAL A 7 -38.19 -20.44 3.87
C VAL A 7 -36.67 -20.60 3.84
N THR A 8 -36.21 -21.45 2.92
CA THR A 8 -34.87 -21.37 2.36
C THR A 8 -34.81 -20.13 1.47
N GLY A 9 -34.51 -18.98 2.07
CA GLY A 9 -34.16 -17.76 1.37
C GLY A 9 -32.64 -17.59 1.39
N ALA A 10 -31.94 -18.42 0.60
CA ALA A 10 -30.62 -18.03 0.13
C ALA A 10 -30.83 -17.08 -1.06
N GLU A 11 -30.09 -15.96 -1.05
CA GLU A 11 -29.80 -14.95 -2.11
C GLU A 11 -30.09 -13.51 -1.62
N PRO A 12 -29.36 -12.45 -2.05
CA PRO A 12 -28.36 -12.37 -3.13
C PRO A 12 -27.02 -11.75 -2.67
N GLY A 13 -26.04 -11.63 -3.57
CA GLY A 13 -24.65 -11.23 -3.30
C GLY A 13 -24.50 -10.05 -2.31
N LYS A 14 -23.90 -10.34 -1.15
CA LYS A 14 -23.41 -9.30 -0.22
C LYS A 14 -22.45 -8.40 -0.99
N GLU A 15 -22.89 -7.18 -1.30
CA GLU A 15 -22.00 -6.09 -1.65
C GLU A 15 -20.87 -6.07 -0.60
N ALA A 16 -19.62 -5.97 -1.05
CA ALA A 16 -18.49 -6.05 -0.13
C ALA A 16 -18.60 -4.90 0.87
N THR A 17 -18.56 -5.21 2.18
CA THR A 17 -18.51 -4.16 3.20
C THR A 17 -17.32 -3.24 2.93
N PRO A 18 -17.39 -1.94 3.24
CA PRO A 18 -16.27 -1.02 3.08
C PRO A 18 -14.96 -1.54 3.69
N ALA A 19 -15.04 -2.18 4.87
CA ALA A 19 -13.91 -2.84 5.53
C ALA A 19 -13.30 -3.97 4.68
N ARG A 20 -14.14 -4.81 4.06
CA ARG A 20 -13.69 -5.88 3.16
C ARG A 20 -13.04 -5.32 1.90
N ALA A 21 -13.62 -4.28 1.30
CA ALA A 21 -13.06 -3.63 0.12
C ALA A 21 -11.71 -2.94 0.44
N ALA A 22 -11.60 -2.27 1.59
CA ALA A 22 -10.37 -1.68 2.08
C ALA A 22 -9.28 -2.76 2.30
N ALA A 23 -9.63 -3.87 2.94
CA ALA A 23 -8.71 -4.99 3.15
C ALA A 23 -8.15 -5.53 1.82
N LEU A 24 -9.01 -5.70 0.80
CA LEU A 24 -8.58 -6.14 -0.53
C LEU A 24 -7.59 -5.17 -1.18
N ALA A 25 -7.84 -3.87 -1.08
CA ALA A 25 -6.93 -2.84 -1.58
C ALA A 25 -5.56 -2.90 -0.87
N LEU A 26 -5.54 -2.98 0.47
CA LEU A 26 -4.30 -3.06 1.24
C LEU A 26 -3.53 -4.37 0.98
N ILE A 27 -4.22 -5.49 0.75
CA ILE A 27 -3.60 -6.75 0.32
C ILE A 27 -2.95 -6.61 -1.06
N ALA A 28 -3.60 -5.91 -1.99
CA ALA A 28 -3.04 -5.67 -3.32
C ALA A 28 -1.76 -4.81 -3.22
N ALA A 29 -1.79 -3.74 -2.42
CA ALA A 29 -0.60 -2.94 -2.11
C ALA A 29 0.53 -3.81 -1.51
N HIS A 30 0.23 -4.63 -0.50
CA HIS A 30 1.21 -5.50 0.16
C HIS A 30 1.91 -6.44 -0.84
N ARG A 31 1.15 -7.06 -1.74
CA ARG A 31 1.71 -7.99 -2.75
C ARG A 31 2.67 -7.29 -3.70
N LEU A 32 2.37 -6.04 -4.09
CA LEU A 32 3.18 -5.28 -5.02
C LEU A 32 4.49 -4.76 -4.40
N LEU A 33 4.54 -4.50 -3.08
CA LEU A 33 5.76 -4.11 -2.37
C LEU A 33 6.91 -5.14 -2.55
N GLY A 34 6.57 -6.42 -2.76
CA GLY A 34 7.55 -7.47 -3.04
C GLY A 34 8.39 -7.21 -4.30
N ARG A 35 7.82 -6.55 -5.32
CA ARG A 35 8.55 -6.22 -6.55
C ARG A 35 9.63 -5.18 -6.31
N GLU A 36 9.31 -4.13 -5.55
CA GLU A 36 10.29 -3.10 -5.17
C GLU A 36 11.36 -3.68 -4.24
N ALA A 37 10.98 -4.54 -3.28
CA ALA A 37 11.94 -5.20 -2.40
C ALA A 37 12.96 -6.03 -3.19
N GLN A 38 12.48 -6.80 -4.17
CA GLN A 38 13.33 -7.58 -5.07
C GLN A 38 14.24 -6.66 -5.91
N ALA A 39 13.69 -5.59 -6.47
CA ALA A 39 14.46 -4.63 -7.28
C ALA A 39 15.58 -3.94 -6.47
N LEU A 40 15.32 -3.58 -5.21
CA LEU A 40 16.34 -3.03 -4.31
C LEU A 40 17.43 -4.07 -3.98
N ALA A 41 17.05 -5.34 -3.77
CA ALA A 41 18.00 -6.43 -3.51
C ALA A 41 18.91 -6.71 -4.70
N ASP A 42 18.36 -6.69 -5.91
CA ASP A 42 19.14 -6.85 -7.14
C ASP A 42 20.03 -5.63 -7.39
N GLY A 43 19.54 -4.43 -7.05
CA GLY A 43 20.32 -3.20 -7.01
C GLY A 43 21.55 -3.32 -6.10
N GLU A 44 21.38 -3.86 -4.88
CA GLU A 44 22.47 -4.04 -3.93
C GLU A 44 23.52 -5.03 -4.46
N LYS A 45 23.07 -6.21 -4.91
CA LYS A 45 23.96 -7.25 -5.47
C LYS A 45 24.77 -6.73 -6.67
N SER A 46 24.18 -5.85 -7.47
CA SER A 46 24.81 -5.30 -8.67
C SER A 46 25.73 -4.09 -8.43
N THR A 47 25.88 -3.64 -7.18
CA THR A 47 26.75 -2.51 -6.80
C THR A 47 27.85 -2.86 -5.77
N PRO A 48 28.68 -3.91 -6.02
CA PRO A 48 29.65 -4.39 -5.04
C PRO A 48 30.80 -3.39 -4.75
N SER A 49 31.06 -2.44 -5.64
CA SER A 49 32.18 -1.49 -5.50
C SER A 49 31.89 -0.27 -4.63
N SER A 50 30.62 0.01 -4.27
CA SER A 50 30.24 1.19 -3.49
C SER A 50 29.56 0.78 -2.17
N LYS A 51 30.34 0.74 -1.09
CA LYS A 51 29.84 0.43 0.25
C LYS A 51 28.73 1.39 0.69
N ASP A 52 28.87 2.69 0.38
CA ASP A 52 27.90 3.73 0.73
C ASP A 52 26.55 3.54 0.02
N ARG A 53 26.57 3.19 -1.28
CA ARG A 53 25.35 2.91 -2.05
C ARG A 53 24.66 1.65 -1.54
N ALA A 54 25.41 0.58 -1.30
CA ALA A 54 24.88 -0.66 -0.74
C ALA A 54 24.25 -0.43 0.64
N ALA A 55 24.88 0.36 1.51
CA ALA A 55 24.31 0.73 2.81
C ALA A 55 22.99 1.51 2.68
N THR A 56 22.91 2.41 1.69
CA THR A 56 21.67 3.16 1.41
C THR A 56 20.55 2.23 0.93
N LEU A 57 20.87 1.28 0.05
CA LEU A 57 19.90 0.27 -0.44
C LEU A 57 19.39 -0.64 0.70
N ARG A 58 20.26 -1.08 1.61
CA ARG A 58 19.84 -1.83 2.81
C ARG A 58 18.92 -1.02 3.71
N ARG A 59 19.23 0.26 3.93
CA ARG A 59 18.34 1.16 4.69
C ARG A 59 16.96 1.25 4.03
N LYS A 60 16.91 1.39 2.70
CA LYS A 60 15.64 1.41 1.96
C LYS A 60 14.87 0.09 2.14
N GLN A 61 15.55 -1.05 2.04
CA GLN A 61 14.93 -2.35 2.28
C GLN A 61 14.38 -2.49 3.71
N ALA A 62 15.10 -2.01 4.72
CA ALA A 62 14.63 -2.04 6.10
C ALA A 62 13.35 -1.20 6.28
N LEU A 63 13.31 0.02 5.72
CA LEU A 63 12.12 0.88 5.74
C LEU A 63 10.95 0.29 4.95
N LEU A 64 11.23 -0.41 3.85
CA LEU A 64 10.22 -1.14 3.10
C LEU A 64 9.70 -2.34 3.92
N GLY A 65 10.57 -2.99 4.69
CA GLY A 65 10.20 -4.02 5.66
C GLY A 65 9.27 -3.48 6.76
N ASP A 66 9.56 -2.30 7.30
CA ASP A 66 8.67 -1.62 8.24
C ASP A 66 7.30 -1.30 7.60
N THR A 67 7.31 -0.79 6.36
CA THR A 67 6.08 -0.55 5.58
C THR A 67 5.24 -1.82 5.49
N CYS A 68 5.85 -2.95 5.09
CA CYS A 68 5.17 -4.24 5.00
C CYS A 68 4.62 -4.70 6.35
N ARG A 69 5.37 -4.51 7.44
CA ARG A 69 4.93 -4.90 8.79
C ARG A 69 3.67 -4.14 9.20
N TYR A 70 3.66 -2.83 9.04
CA TYR A 70 2.50 -2.00 9.38
C TYR A 70 1.29 -2.31 8.48
N LEU A 71 1.51 -2.51 7.17
CA LEU A 71 0.44 -2.90 6.26
C LEU A 71 -0.18 -4.26 6.63
N SER A 72 0.64 -5.22 7.02
CA SER A 72 0.16 -6.51 7.52
C SER A 72 -0.64 -6.36 8.83
N GLY A 73 -0.24 -5.43 9.70
CA GLY A 73 -0.99 -5.05 10.90
C GLY A 73 -2.39 -4.57 10.54
N ALA A 74 -2.48 -3.53 9.71
CA ALA A 74 -3.74 -2.96 9.23
C ALA A 74 -4.66 -4.01 8.58
N VAL A 75 -4.11 -4.88 7.71
CA VAL A 75 -4.88 -5.97 7.08
C VAL A 75 -5.39 -6.97 8.11
N SER A 76 -4.60 -7.30 9.14
CA SER A 76 -5.02 -8.26 10.18
C SER A 76 -6.15 -7.70 11.03
N PHE A 77 -6.09 -6.42 11.41
CA PHE A 77 -7.19 -5.76 12.12
C PHE A 77 -8.46 -5.68 11.27
N LEU A 78 -8.34 -5.34 9.98
CA LEU A 78 -9.50 -5.36 9.07
C LEU A 78 -10.09 -6.75 8.88
N ALA A 79 -9.27 -7.79 8.83
CA ALA A 79 -9.76 -9.16 8.76
C ALA A 79 -10.59 -9.52 10.00
N SER A 80 -10.18 -9.06 11.19
CA SER A 80 -10.97 -9.21 12.42
C SER A 80 -12.30 -8.47 12.34
N VAL A 81 -12.30 -7.20 11.89
CA VAL A 81 -13.53 -6.42 11.69
C VAL A 81 -14.47 -7.12 10.73
N VAL A 82 -13.98 -7.57 9.57
CA VAL A 82 -14.78 -8.31 8.58
C VAL A 82 -15.33 -9.61 9.17
N GLY A 83 -14.52 -10.36 9.92
CA GLY A 83 -14.96 -11.59 10.58
C GLY A 83 -16.08 -11.35 11.60
N LEU A 84 -15.98 -10.29 12.40
CA LEU A 84 -17.03 -9.91 13.36
C LEU A 84 -18.30 -9.45 12.65
N GLN A 85 -18.18 -8.63 11.60
CA GLN A 85 -19.32 -8.22 10.75
C GLN A 85 -20.02 -9.42 10.11
N GLU A 86 -19.26 -10.42 9.63
CA GLU A 86 -19.82 -11.63 9.03
C GLU A 86 -20.57 -12.51 10.03
N LEU A 87 -20.13 -12.51 11.29
CA LEU A 87 -20.82 -13.18 12.39
C LEU A 87 -22.04 -12.40 12.90
N GLY A 88 -22.26 -11.17 12.41
CA GLY A 88 -23.28 -10.27 12.92
C GLY A 88 -23.01 -9.91 14.38
N VAL A 89 -21.73 -9.66 14.71
CA VAL A 89 -21.27 -9.18 16.01
C VAL A 89 -21.01 -7.67 15.89
N ASP A 90 -21.91 -6.89 16.45
CA ASP A 90 -21.99 -5.43 16.44
C ASP A 90 -23.10 -4.96 17.40
N GLY A 91 -22.75 -4.60 18.64
CA GLY A 91 -23.71 -3.98 19.57
C GLY A 91 -24.81 -4.88 20.13
N GLN A 92 -24.68 -6.21 20.05
CA GLN A 92 -25.73 -7.11 20.53
C GLN A 92 -25.79 -7.12 22.06
N SER A 93 -27.00 -6.98 22.57
CA SER A 93 -27.31 -7.23 23.98
C SER A 93 -27.60 -8.71 24.23
N PRO A 94 -27.24 -9.25 25.41
CA PRO A 94 -27.81 -10.51 25.90
C PRO A 94 -29.34 -10.45 25.88
N GLN A 95 -30.02 -11.58 25.75
CA GLN A 95 -31.49 -11.63 25.75
C GLN A 95 -32.05 -12.11 27.09
N ASP A 96 -33.23 -11.62 27.46
CA ASP A 96 -33.99 -12.11 28.61
C ASP A 96 -34.79 -13.38 28.27
N ALA A 97 -35.60 -13.87 29.23
CA ALA A 97 -36.42 -15.07 29.02
C ALA A 97 -37.53 -14.92 27.96
N ALA A 98 -37.88 -13.67 27.59
CA ALA A 98 -38.83 -13.37 26.53
C ALA A 98 -38.14 -13.19 25.16
N GLY A 99 -36.80 -13.17 25.12
CA GLY A 99 -36.01 -12.93 23.91
C GLY A 99 -35.70 -11.46 23.65
N GLU A 100 -36.06 -10.56 24.57
CA GLU A 100 -35.83 -9.12 24.45
C GLU A 100 -34.42 -8.73 24.93
N PRO A 101 -33.82 -7.64 24.42
CA PRO A 101 -32.53 -7.14 24.90
C PRO A 101 -32.52 -6.90 26.42
N TYR A 102 -31.63 -7.60 27.12
CA TYR A 102 -31.41 -7.48 28.56
C TYR A 102 -30.29 -6.49 28.86
N THR A 103 -30.66 -5.22 28.97
CA THR A 103 -29.74 -4.06 29.07
C THR A 103 -29.02 -3.91 30.42
N ALA A 104 -29.36 -4.71 31.43
CA ALA A 104 -28.68 -4.70 32.73
C ALA A 104 -27.33 -5.45 32.71
N LEU A 105 -27.04 -6.20 31.64
CA LEU A 105 -25.73 -6.80 31.39
C LEU A 105 -24.99 -6.04 30.29
N PRO A 106 -23.65 -6.09 30.26
CA PRO A 106 -22.89 -5.46 29.19
C PRO A 106 -23.26 -6.08 27.84
N ALA A 107 -23.43 -5.23 26.83
CA ALA A 107 -23.53 -5.64 25.44
C ALA A 107 -22.16 -6.12 24.94
N LEU A 108 -22.17 -6.81 23.80
CA LEU A 108 -20.97 -6.83 22.97
C LEU A 108 -20.69 -5.39 22.55
N GLU A 109 -19.40 -5.00 22.58
CA GLU A 109 -18.99 -3.69 22.08
C GLU A 109 -19.50 -3.55 20.64
N ASP A 110 -19.98 -2.34 20.31
CA ASP A 110 -20.19 -1.97 18.92
C ASP A 110 -18.88 -2.24 18.17
N LEU A 111 -18.93 -2.44 16.86
CA LEU A 111 -17.72 -2.42 16.03
C LEU A 111 -17.17 -1.00 16.03
N ASP A 112 -16.55 -0.64 17.15
CA ASP A 112 -16.38 0.73 17.60
C ASP A 112 -15.07 1.33 17.08
N SER A 113 -14.95 2.62 17.34
CA SER A 113 -13.88 3.51 16.91
C SER A 113 -12.47 2.90 17.10
N ASP A 114 -12.22 2.20 18.20
CA ASP A 114 -10.88 1.69 18.58
C ASP A 114 -10.27 0.67 17.59
N LEU A 115 -11.09 -0.25 17.04
CA LEU A 115 -10.58 -1.24 16.07
C LEU A 115 -10.20 -0.55 14.76
N PHE A 116 -11.02 0.38 14.30
CA PHE A 116 -10.74 1.17 13.10
C PHE A 116 -9.62 2.19 13.34
N SER A 117 -9.54 2.80 14.52
CA SER A 117 -8.46 3.68 14.95
C SER A 117 -7.11 2.96 14.88
N THR A 118 -7.06 1.71 15.34
CA THR A 118 -5.85 0.88 15.20
C THR A 118 -5.49 0.60 13.73
N VAL A 119 -6.49 0.39 12.86
CA VAL A 119 -6.27 0.24 11.41
C VAL A 119 -5.69 1.54 10.82
N PHE A 120 -6.26 2.70 11.17
CA PHE A 120 -5.79 4.00 10.72
C PHE A 120 -4.36 4.28 11.20
N GLU A 121 -4.06 4.02 12.47
CA GLU A 121 -2.72 4.21 13.05
C GLU A 121 -1.68 3.37 12.30
N GLU A 122 -1.97 2.09 12.05
CA GLU A 122 -1.08 1.19 11.31
C GLU A 122 -0.93 1.62 9.84
N LEU A 123 -2.02 2.05 9.19
CA LEU A 123 -1.97 2.54 7.81
C LEU A 123 -1.15 3.84 7.71
N HIS A 124 -1.33 4.77 8.64
CA HIS A 124 -0.55 6.00 8.73
C HIS A 124 0.94 5.70 8.92
N LYS A 125 1.29 4.79 9.84
CA LYS A 125 2.68 4.32 10.03
C LYS A 125 3.25 3.70 8.76
N ALA A 126 2.45 2.91 8.02
CA ALA A 126 2.89 2.30 6.78
C ALA A 126 3.20 3.35 5.70
N ILE A 127 2.29 4.32 5.49
CA ILE A 127 2.48 5.42 4.54
C ILE A 127 3.70 6.25 4.92
N GLY A 128 3.85 6.60 6.20
CA GLY A 128 5.00 7.33 6.71
C GLY A 128 6.33 6.58 6.55
N ALA A 129 6.34 5.26 6.75
CA ALA A 129 7.51 4.42 6.51
C ALA A 129 7.85 4.35 5.02
N LEU A 130 6.85 4.21 4.15
CA LEU A 130 7.02 4.15 2.70
C LEU A 130 7.62 5.45 2.16
N ARG A 131 7.12 6.60 2.62
CA ARG A 131 7.70 7.90 2.26
C ARG A 131 9.18 7.98 2.62
N LYS A 132 9.56 7.49 3.81
CA LYS A 132 10.96 7.50 4.27
C LYS A 132 11.90 6.68 3.38
N VAL A 133 11.38 5.68 2.65
CA VAL A 133 12.16 4.91 1.66
C VAL A 133 12.72 5.84 0.57
N TYR A 134 11.98 6.89 0.22
CA TYR A 134 12.28 7.76 -0.91
C TYR A 134 12.86 9.11 -0.54
N VAL A 135 13.20 9.32 0.74
CA VAL A 135 13.89 10.55 1.18
C VAL A 135 15.27 10.63 0.49
N PRO A 136 15.55 11.70 -0.27
CA PRO A 136 16.81 11.84 -0.98
C PRO A 136 17.98 11.88 -0.01
N THR A 137 19.09 11.25 -0.40
CA THR A 137 20.36 11.37 0.30
C THR A 137 21.31 12.26 -0.49
N CYS A 138 22.13 13.07 0.19
CA CYS A 138 23.08 13.96 -0.50
C CYS A 138 24.04 13.22 -1.44
N LYS A 139 24.39 11.96 -1.11
CA LYS A 139 25.33 11.14 -1.88
C LYS A 139 24.69 10.38 -3.03
N HIS A 140 23.43 9.98 -2.88
CA HIS A 140 22.70 9.16 -3.84
C HIS A 140 21.29 9.73 -4.05
N PRO A 141 21.17 10.91 -4.69
CA PRO A 141 19.88 11.51 -4.99
C PRO A 141 19.09 10.68 -6.00
N ASP A 142 19.76 9.85 -6.80
CA ASP A 142 19.09 8.90 -7.69
C ASP A 142 18.19 7.96 -6.89
N LEU A 143 18.62 7.49 -5.72
CA LEU A 143 17.86 6.55 -4.88
C LEU A 143 16.59 7.14 -4.25
N ALA A 144 16.25 8.41 -4.49
CA ALA A 144 15.03 9.04 -4.01
C ALA A 144 13.76 8.56 -4.73
N PHE A 145 13.86 7.73 -5.77
CA PHE A 145 12.70 7.22 -6.48
C PHE A 145 12.64 5.69 -6.48
N PRO A 146 11.44 5.10 -6.70
CA PRO A 146 11.27 3.67 -6.88
C PRO A 146 12.18 3.10 -7.95
N GLU A 147 12.55 1.83 -7.77
CA GLU A 147 13.18 1.05 -8.84
C GLU A 147 12.12 0.51 -9.80
N ASP A 148 10.96 0.09 -9.29
CA ASP A 148 9.76 -0.27 -10.06
C ASP A 148 8.64 0.77 -9.88
N ARG A 149 8.72 1.87 -10.64
CA ARG A 149 7.76 2.98 -10.54
C ARG A 149 6.32 2.58 -10.86
N ALA A 150 6.11 1.67 -11.82
CA ALA A 150 4.76 1.26 -12.18
C ALA A 150 4.09 0.49 -11.03
N ALA A 151 4.81 -0.49 -10.45
CA ALA A 151 4.31 -1.21 -9.29
C ALA A 151 4.09 -0.29 -8.09
N MET A 152 5.00 0.66 -7.84
CA MET A 152 4.86 1.59 -6.72
C MET A 152 3.74 2.61 -6.92
N ALA A 153 3.44 3.02 -8.15
CA ALA A 153 2.26 3.85 -8.43
C ALA A 153 0.97 3.08 -8.11
N GLU A 154 0.89 1.80 -8.47
CA GLU A 154 -0.23 0.93 -8.11
C GLU A 154 -0.34 0.74 -6.58
N VAL A 155 0.79 0.58 -5.88
CA VAL A 155 0.80 0.54 -4.40
C VAL A 155 0.16 1.80 -3.83
N VAL A 156 0.58 3.00 -4.28
CA VAL A 156 0.02 4.27 -3.79
C VAL A 156 -1.47 4.39 -4.09
N ALA A 157 -1.90 4.00 -5.29
CA ALA A 157 -3.32 4.00 -5.66
C ALA A 157 -4.15 3.08 -4.75
N HIS A 158 -3.63 1.90 -4.42
CA HIS A 158 -4.29 0.96 -3.51
C HIS A 158 -4.31 1.46 -2.06
N LEU A 159 -3.24 2.11 -1.59
CA LEU A 159 -3.21 2.74 -0.27
C LEU A 159 -4.27 3.84 -0.16
N ARG A 160 -4.36 4.73 -1.16
CA ARG A 160 -5.39 5.79 -1.21
C ARG A 160 -6.80 5.20 -1.26
N THR A 161 -7.01 4.17 -2.06
CA THR A 161 -8.31 3.48 -2.14
C THR A 161 -8.68 2.86 -0.79
N GLY A 162 -7.73 2.17 -0.15
CA GLY A 162 -7.95 1.57 1.17
C GLY A 162 -8.27 2.64 2.22
N PHE A 163 -7.50 3.73 2.25
CA PHE A 163 -7.70 4.84 3.16
C PHE A 163 -9.09 5.49 3.01
N ALA A 164 -9.48 5.88 1.79
CA ALA A 164 -10.78 6.51 1.53
C ALA A 164 -11.97 5.60 1.89
N LEU A 165 -11.84 4.28 1.67
CA LEU A 165 -12.87 3.32 2.07
C LEU A 165 -13.01 3.18 3.58
N LEU A 166 -11.91 3.34 4.32
CA LEU A 166 -11.93 3.32 5.79
C LEU A 166 -12.57 4.60 6.33
N GLU A 167 -12.24 5.77 5.77
CA GLU A 167 -12.84 7.04 6.17
C GLU A 167 -14.35 7.03 5.97
N ALA A 168 -14.79 6.58 4.79
CA ALA A 168 -16.21 6.43 4.49
C ALA A 168 -16.93 5.44 5.43
N ALA A 169 -16.21 4.47 5.99
CA ALA A 169 -16.77 3.48 6.91
C ALA A 169 -16.80 3.97 8.36
N HIS A 170 -15.87 4.84 8.75
CA HIS A 170 -15.67 5.26 10.13
C HIS A 170 -16.53 6.47 10.52
N GLY A 171 -16.89 7.33 9.57
CA GLY A 171 -17.93 8.36 9.76
C GLY A 171 -17.69 9.39 10.88
N ASP A 172 -16.48 9.46 11.44
CA ASP A 172 -16.15 10.28 12.61
C ASP A 172 -15.69 11.69 12.19
N GLU A 173 -16.35 12.74 12.72
CA GLU A 173 -16.04 14.14 12.44
C GLU A 173 -14.71 14.60 13.10
N ASP A 174 -14.22 13.88 14.12
CA ASP A 174 -12.96 14.19 14.80
C ASP A 174 -11.71 13.59 14.10
N ALA A 175 -11.89 12.85 12.99
CA ALA A 175 -10.81 12.25 12.20
C ALA A 175 -10.14 13.20 11.17
N GLU A 176 -10.63 14.44 11.03
CA GLU A 176 -10.20 15.35 9.95
C GLU A 176 -8.71 15.77 10.02
N GLU A 177 -8.15 15.99 11.22
CA GLU A 177 -6.74 16.43 11.34
C GLU A 177 -5.73 15.32 10.99
N GLU A 178 -5.98 14.07 11.40
CA GLU A 178 -5.11 12.93 11.03
C GLU A 178 -5.32 12.50 9.57
N SER A 179 -6.52 12.72 9.05
CA SER A 179 -6.86 12.50 7.63
C SER A 179 -6.06 13.40 6.70
N THR A 180 -6.11 14.71 6.92
CA THR A 180 -5.39 15.70 6.07
C THR A 180 -3.88 15.48 6.06
N GLY A 181 -3.30 15.06 7.20
CA GLY A 181 -1.88 14.70 7.29
C GLY A 181 -1.54 13.47 6.44
N THR A 182 -2.41 12.46 6.41
CA THR A 182 -2.20 11.22 5.66
C THR A 182 -2.38 11.42 4.15
N GLU A 183 -3.39 12.20 3.74
CA GLU A 183 -3.59 12.58 2.34
C GLU A 183 -2.38 13.31 1.77
N ALA A 184 -1.82 14.29 2.49
CA ALA A 184 -0.62 15.00 2.06
C ALA A 184 0.58 14.07 1.84
N LEU A 185 0.73 13.03 2.67
CA LEU A 185 1.79 12.02 2.50
C LEU A 185 1.54 11.15 1.27
N LEU A 186 0.27 10.80 1.00
CA LEU A 186 -0.12 10.04 -0.20
C LEU A 186 0.12 10.86 -1.48
N ASP A 187 -0.18 12.16 -1.48
CA ASP A 187 0.08 13.06 -2.60
C ASP A 187 1.58 13.17 -2.91
N GLU A 188 2.41 13.29 -1.88
CA GLU A 188 3.87 13.28 -2.05
C GLU A 188 4.35 11.96 -2.65
N LEU A 189 3.84 10.83 -2.15
CA LEU A 189 4.18 9.50 -2.67
C LEU A 189 3.71 9.31 -4.11
N GLU A 190 2.55 9.83 -4.49
CA GLU A 190 2.03 9.77 -5.85
C GLU A 190 2.97 10.51 -6.81
N GLN A 191 3.44 11.70 -6.44
CA GLN A 191 4.40 12.46 -7.24
C GLN A 191 5.75 11.72 -7.38
N ILE A 192 6.23 11.10 -6.30
CA ILE A 192 7.48 10.32 -6.30
C ILE A 192 7.35 9.06 -7.18
N CYS A 193 6.21 8.38 -7.08
CA CYS A 193 5.98 7.10 -7.73
C CYS A 193 5.41 7.22 -9.16
N ALA A 194 5.01 8.42 -9.56
CA ALA A 194 4.41 8.69 -10.86
C ALA A 194 5.17 7.97 -12.00
N PRO A 195 4.44 7.20 -12.84
CA PRO A 195 5.03 6.57 -14.01
C PRO A 195 5.70 7.62 -14.88
N LEU A 196 6.89 7.32 -15.38
CA LEU A 196 7.52 8.19 -16.37
C LEU A 196 6.66 8.15 -17.64
N PRO A 197 6.39 9.29 -18.30
CA PRO A 197 5.54 9.32 -19.48
C PRO A 197 6.01 8.29 -20.51
N SER A 198 5.18 7.27 -20.74
CA SER A 198 5.38 6.26 -21.77
C SER A 198 4.72 6.77 -23.04
N GLN A 199 5.49 7.38 -23.93
CA GLN A 199 4.97 7.64 -25.28
C GLN A 199 5.07 6.34 -26.07
N HIS A 200 3.93 5.70 -26.31
CA HIS A 200 3.79 4.65 -27.30
C HIS A 200 3.83 5.29 -28.70
N GLY A 201 5.04 5.30 -29.27
CA GLY A 201 5.35 5.75 -30.62
C GLY A 201 6.85 5.61 -30.86
N GLU A 202 7.28 5.43 -32.11
CA GLU A 202 8.70 5.48 -32.48
C GLU A 202 9.27 6.84 -32.02
N MET A 203 10.02 6.83 -30.92
CA MET A 203 10.71 8.03 -30.45
C MET A 203 11.83 8.33 -31.44
N SER A 204 11.88 9.58 -31.94
CA SER A 204 13.05 10.03 -32.69
C SER A 204 14.31 9.98 -31.81
N ASP A 205 15.47 9.85 -32.45
CA ASP A 205 16.76 9.82 -31.74
C ASP A 205 16.95 11.09 -30.88
N GLU A 206 16.52 12.27 -31.35
CA GLU A 206 16.54 13.50 -30.55
C GLU A 206 15.66 13.42 -29.30
N ALA A 207 14.48 12.79 -29.39
CA ALA A 207 13.59 12.63 -28.24
C ALA A 207 14.19 11.64 -27.22
N VAL A 208 14.87 10.59 -27.68
CA VAL A 208 15.60 9.65 -26.82
C VAL A 208 16.75 10.37 -26.12
N ILE A 209 17.54 11.15 -26.85
CA ILE A 209 18.67 11.91 -26.31
C ILE A 209 18.18 12.94 -25.29
N ALA A 210 17.16 13.74 -25.61
CA ALA A 210 16.59 14.72 -24.70
C ALA A 210 16.07 14.07 -23.40
N ARG A 211 15.44 12.89 -23.50
CA ARG A 211 14.97 12.13 -22.34
C ARG A 211 16.12 11.60 -21.48
N VAL A 212 17.16 11.05 -22.11
CA VAL A 212 18.37 10.58 -21.41
C VAL A 212 19.06 11.74 -20.71
N LEU A 213 19.09 12.93 -21.31
CA LEU A 213 19.70 14.12 -20.71
C LEU A 213 18.86 14.72 -19.57
N ASN A 214 17.53 14.64 -19.67
CA ASN A 214 16.60 15.16 -18.67
C ASN A 214 16.36 14.21 -17.48
N ASP A 215 16.72 12.92 -17.60
CA ASP A 215 16.62 11.93 -16.53
C ASP A 215 18.02 11.39 -16.15
N PRO A 216 18.62 11.84 -15.02
CA PRO A 216 19.93 11.39 -14.56
C PRO A 216 20.06 9.88 -14.35
N ARG A 217 18.95 9.18 -14.03
CA ARG A 217 18.94 7.72 -13.87
C ARG A 217 18.88 7.02 -15.21
N LEU A 218 18.06 7.52 -16.14
CA LEU A 218 18.07 7.02 -17.51
C LEU A 218 19.44 7.24 -18.15
N ALA A 219 20.08 8.39 -17.90
CA ALA A 219 21.47 8.66 -18.27
C ALA A 219 22.43 7.61 -17.70
N ALA A 220 22.37 7.34 -16.39
CA ALA A 220 23.24 6.36 -15.75
C ALA A 220 23.01 4.93 -16.26
N LYS A 221 21.75 4.50 -16.44
CA LYS A 221 21.39 3.18 -16.98
C LYS A 221 21.82 3.06 -18.45
N THR A 222 21.59 4.08 -19.27
CA THR A 222 22.01 4.12 -20.68
C THR A 222 23.54 4.11 -20.80
N ALA A 223 24.24 4.91 -20.00
CA ALA A 223 25.70 4.91 -19.94
C ALA A 223 26.26 3.55 -19.51
N LYS A 224 25.65 2.88 -18.51
CA LYS A 224 26.01 1.53 -18.09
C LYS A 224 25.79 0.52 -19.21
N ALA A 225 24.63 0.55 -19.87
CA ALA A 225 24.31 -0.34 -20.99
C ALA A 225 25.28 -0.14 -22.17
N LEU A 226 25.63 1.10 -22.52
CA LEU A 226 26.61 1.41 -23.56
C LEU A 226 28.02 0.91 -23.21
N ARG A 227 28.45 1.03 -21.93
CA ARG A 227 29.73 0.46 -21.47
C ARG A 227 29.74 -1.06 -21.57
N LEU A 228 28.67 -1.73 -21.15
CA LEU A 228 28.54 -3.19 -21.24
C LEU A 228 28.54 -3.65 -22.70
N ARG A 229 27.86 -2.94 -23.61
CA ARG A 229 27.90 -3.22 -25.05
C ARG A 229 29.30 -3.06 -25.64
N ARG A 230 30.06 -2.04 -25.22
CA ARG A 230 31.47 -1.85 -25.63
C ARG A 230 32.38 -2.97 -25.12
N GLN A 231 32.16 -3.45 -23.90
CA GLN A 231 32.94 -4.54 -23.31
C GLN A 231 32.64 -5.91 -23.93
N GLY A 232 31.39 -6.14 -24.37
CA GLY A 232 31.00 -7.33 -25.13
C GLY A 232 31.37 -7.30 -26.62
N ALA A 233 31.83 -6.15 -27.15
CA ALA A 233 32.20 -5.96 -28.55
C ALA A 233 33.73 -5.94 -28.79
N ALA A 234 34.53 -6.44 -27.84
CA ALA A 234 35.97 -6.62 -28.07
C ALA A 234 36.18 -7.75 -29.10
N PRO A 235 36.86 -7.48 -30.24
CA PRO A 235 37.16 -8.52 -31.21
C PRO A 235 38.18 -9.51 -30.63
N ALA A 236 37.94 -10.80 -30.87
CA ALA A 236 38.95 -11.85 -30.75
C ALA A 236 40.01 -11.71 -31.85
#